data_AF-A0A530ACC0-F1
#
_entry.id   AF-A0A530ACC0-F1
#
_cell.length_a   1.000
_cell.length_b   1.000
_cell.length_c   1.000
_cell.angle_alpha   90.00
_cell.angle_beta   90.00
_cell.angle_gamma   90.00
#
_symmetry.space_group_name_H-M   'P 1'
#
loop_
_entity.id
_entity.type
_entity.pdbx_description
1 polymer ?
#
loop_
_entity_poly.entity_id
_entity_poly.type
_entity_poly.pdbx_seq_one_letter_code
_entity_poly.pdbx_strand_id
1 'polypeptide(L)'
;RHIAELEAALGVTLFRRGRRGYELTEAGSTLYERGRVVSAEANAFSLLALGSVEAIEGTVRIAASEVVAAFGLPDMMARLGEE
;
A
#
# COMPACT_ATOMS: atom_id res chain seq x y z
N ARG A 1 -12.92 10.03 -10.28
CA ARG A 1 -13.63 9.22 -11.29
C ARG A 1 -13.61 7.74 -10.90
N HIS A 2 -12.44 7.13 -10.68
CA HIS A 2 -12.31 5.74 -10.22
C HIS A 2 -13.11 5.37 -8.97
N ILE A 3 -13.18 6.24 -7.94
CA ILE A 3 -13.96 5.96 -6.73
C ILE A 3 -15.46 5.84 -7.04
N ALA A 4 -16.02 6.77 -7.83
CA ALA A 4 -17.44 6.76 -8.16
C ALA A 4 -17.81 5.56 -9.06
N GLU A 5 -16.92 5.15 -9.97
CA GLU A 5 -17.09 3.94 -10.78
C GLU A 5 -17.06 2.68 -9.92
N LEU A 6 -16.16 2.63 -8.93
CA LEU A 6 -16.07 1.51 -7.99
C LEU A 6 -17.32 1.43 -7.10
N GLU A 7 -17.79 2.56 -6.57
CA GLU A 7 -19.02 2.62 -5.78
C GLU A 7 -20.24 2.18 -6.61
N ALA A 8 -20.31 2.58 -7.88
CA ALA A 8 -21.38 2.16 -8.79
C ALA A 8 -21.32 0.65 -9.11
N ALA A 9 -20.12 0.11 -9.35
CA ALA A 9 -19.93 -1.31 -9.64
C ALA A 9 -20.26 -2.21 -8.43
N LEU A 10 -19.98 -1.73 -7.21
CA LEU A 10 -20.23 -2.47 -5.97
C LEU A 10 -21.64 -2.21 -5.40
N GLY A 11 -22.33 -1.16 -5.85
CA GLY A 11 -23.64 -0.77 -5.32
C GLY A 11 -23.59 -0.25 -3.88
N VAL A 12 -22.42 0.17 -3.40
CA VAL A 12 -22.20 0.68 -2.04
C VAL A 12 -21.43 2.00 -2.07
N THR A 13 -21.85 2.93 -1.21
CA THR A 13 -21.12 4.18 -0.97
C THR A 13 -19.97 3.92 -0.01
N LEU A 14 -18.74 4.13 -0.48
CA LEU A 14 -17.50 3.93 0.27
C LEU A 14 -17.06 5.21 0.97
N PHE A 15 -17.39 6.38 0.40
CA PHE A 15 -17.03 7.68 0.96
C PHE A 15 -18.25 8.57 1.18
N ARG A 16 -18.26 9.28 2.32
CA ARG A 16 -19.24 10.32 2.64
C ARG A 16 -18.54 11.67 2.78
N ARG A 17 -19.24 12.75 2.41
CA ARG A 17 -18.73 14.11 2.61
C ARG A 17 -19.05 14.58 4.04
N GLY A 18 -18.02 14.68 4.86
CA GLY A 18 -18.05 15.24 6.20
C GLY A 18 -17.69 16.73 6.23
N ARG A 19 -17.75 17.32 7.43
CA ARG A 19 -17.41 18.75 7.66
C ARG A 19 -15.95 19.09 7.36
N ARG A 20 -15.05 18.09 7.42
CA ARG A 20 -13.59 18.25 7.22
C ARG A 20 -13.08 17.68 5.90
N GLY A 21 -13.97 17.22 5.01
CA GLY A 21 -13.59 16.57 3.76
C GLY A 21 -14.31 15.23 3.56
N TYR A 22 -13.66 14.28 2.91
CA TYR A 22 -14.21 12.94 2.72
C TYR A 22 -13.83 12.02 3.88
N GLU A 23 -14.80 11.24 4.34
CA GLU A 23 -14.62 10.21 5.36
C GLU A 23 -15.10 8.88 4.81
N LEU A 24 -14.46 7.78 5.20
CA LEU A 24 -14.93 6.45 4.84
C LEU A 24 -16.28 6.19 5.53
N THR A 25 -17.17 5.47 4.83
CA THR A 25 -18.32 4.83 5.45
C THR A 25 -17.87 3.58 6.21
N GLU A 26 -18.76 2.95 6.97
CA GLU A 26 -18.47 1.66 7.61
C GLU A 26 -18.09 0.59 6.57
N ALA A 27 -18.89 0.47 5.51
CA ALA A 27 -18.59 -0.39 4.36
C ALA A 27 -17.26 -0.03 3.69
N GLY A 28 -16.97 1.27 3.54
CA GLY A 28 -15.70 1.76 3.02
C GLY A 28 -14.50 1.33 3.86
N SER A 29 -14.62 1.41 5.19
CA SER A 29 -13.56 0.99 6.12
C SER A 29 -13.32 -0.53 6.05
N THR A 30 -14.39 -1.33 6.08
CA THR A 30 -14.27 -2.79 5.96
C THR A 30 -13.65 -3.21 4.63
N LEU A 31 -14.08 -2.58 3.52
CA LEU A 31 -13.55 -2.90 2.20
C LEU A 31 -12.10 -2.44 2.05
N TYR A 32 -11.72 -1.32 2.66
CA TYR A 32 -10.34 -0.83 2.64
C TYR A 32 -9.38 -1.83 3.31
N GLU A 33 -9.72 -2.34 4.49
CA GLU A 33 -8.88 -3.32 5.18
C GLU A 33 -8.73 -4.61 4.37
N ARG A 34 -9.82 -5.13 3.81
CA ARG A 34 -9.77 -6.33 2.95
C ARG A 34 -9.01 -6.07 1.65
N GLY A 35 -9.23 -4.92 1.03
CA GLY A 35 -8.55 -4.51 -0.20
C GLY A 35 -7.05 -4.36 -0.02
N ARG A 36 -6.61 -3.89 1.16
CA ARG A 36 -5.18 -3.81 1.50
C ARG A 36 -4.52 -5.19 1.52
N VAL A 37 -5.19 -6.19 2.10
CA VAL A 37 -4.70 -7.58 2.10
C VAL A 37 -4.66 -8.12 0.67
N VAL A 38 -5.74 -7.96 -0.11
CA VAL A 38 -5.79 -8.42 -1.51
C VAL A 38 -4.70 -7.76 -2.36
N SER A 39 -4.44 -6.47 -2.16
CA SER A 39 -3.36 -5.77 -2.86
C SER A 39 -1.97 -6.31 -2.51
N ALA A 40 -1.75 -6.71 -1.26
CA ALA A 40 -0.48 -7.32 -0.83
C ALA A 40 -0.30 -8.70 -1.47
N GLU A 41 -1.35 -9.53 -1.45
CA GLU A 41 -1.33 -10.86 -2.07
C GLU A 41 -1.17 -10.79 -3.59
N ALA A 42 -1.84 -9.85 -4.26
CA ALA A 42 -1.69 -9.64 -5.71
C ALA A 42 -0.27 -9.21 -6.08
N ASN A 43 0.37 -8.40 -5.23
CA ASN A 43 1.77 -8.02 -5.40
C ASN A 43 2.69 -9.24 -5.21
N ALA A 44 2.49 -10.03 -4.15
CA ALA A 44 3.24 -11.26 -3.91
C ALA A 44 3.08 -12.26 -5.05
N PHE A 45 1.86 -12.43 -5.58
CA PHE A 45 1.58 -13.25 -6.75
C PHE A 45 2.36 -12.77 -7.99
N SER A 46 2.40 -11.46 -8.21
CA SER A 46 3.13 -10.87 -9.33
C SER A 46 4.65 -11.13 -9.21
N LEU A 47 5.20 -11.03 -8.00
CA LEU A 47 6.60 -11.38 -7.71
C LEU A 47 6.89 -12.87 -7.98
N LEU A 48 6.01 -13.77 -7.54
CA LEU A 48 6.15 -15.20 -7.81
C LEU A 48 6.10 -15.51 -9.31
N ALA A 49 5.20 -14.86 -10.04
CA ALA A 49 5.04 -15.06 -11.49
C ALA A 49 6.26 -14.56 -12.29
N LEU A 50 7.00 -13.56 -11.79
CA LEU A 50 8.24 -13.07 -12.39
C LEU A 50 9.43 -14.02 -12.21
N GLY A 51 9.27 -15.11 -11.44
CA GLY A 51 10.31 -16.12 -11.27
C GLY A 51 11.35 -15.78 -10.19
N SER A 52 11.05 -14.82 -9.31
CA SER A 52 11.95 -14.33 -8.25
C SER A 52 12.17 -15.31 -7.09
N VAL A 53 12.04 -16.61 -7.30
CA VAL A 53 12.32 -17.62 -6.24
C VAL A 53 13.83 -17.74 -5.97
N GLU A 54 14.68 -17.24 -6.88
CA GLU A 54 16.15 -17.20 -6.70
C GLU A 54 16.71 -15.79 -6.39
N ALA A 55 15.95 -14.71 -6.66
CA ALA A 55 16.40 -13.33 -6.48
C ALA A 55 15.48 -12.59 -5.50
N ILE A 56 16.04 -12.10 -4.39
CA ILE A 56 15.32 -11.23 -3.45
C ILE A 56 15.13 -9.87 -4.13
N GLU A 57 13.98 -9.67 -4.78
CA GLU A 57 13.67 -8.41 -5.48
C GLU A 57 12.26 -7.90 -5.16
N GLY A 58 12.10 -6.58 -5.18
CA GLY A 58 10.82 -5.93 -4.92
C GLY A 58 10.97 -4.49 -4.41
N THR A 59 9.85 -3.77 -4.36
CA THR A 59 9.83 -2.41 -3.78
C THR A 59 9.47 -2.46 -2.29
N VAL A 60 10.40 -2.00 -1.44
CA VAL A 60 10.16 -1.84 0.00
C VAL A 60 9.83 -0.38 0.32
N ARG A 61 8.74 -0.15 1.05
CA ARG A 61 8.35 1.18 1.54
C ARG A 61 8.74 1.30 3.01
N ILE A 62 9.65 2.23 3.31
CA ILE A 62 10.16 2.46 4.66
C ILE A 62 9.54 3.72 5.24
N ALA A 63 9.01 3.63 6.46
CA ALA A 63 8.57 4.79 7.24
C ALA A 63 9.59 5.08 8.35
N ALA A 64 10.08 6.31 8.43
CA ALA A 64 11.07 6.74 9.40
C ALA A 64 10.79 8.18 9.86
N SER A 65 11.25 8.54 11.06
CA SER A 65 11.28 9.94 11.49
C SER A 65 12.30 10.73 10.67
N GLU A 66 12.16 12.05 10.60
CA GLU A 66 13.05 12.91 9.80
C GLU A 66 14.53 12.72 10.19
N VAL A 67 14.82 12.65 11.49
CA VAL A 67 16.18 12.41 12.01
C VAL A 67 16.71 11.05 11.57
N VAL A 68 15.90 9.99 11.65
CA VAL A 68 16.32 8.65 11.21
C VAL A 68 16.50 8.61 9.70
N ALA A 69 15.61 9.22 8.93
CA ALA A 69 15.70 9.31 7.48
C ALA A 69 16.97 10.05 7.02
N ALA A 70 17.34 11.14 7.72
CA ALA A 70 18.48 11.97 7.38
C ALA A 70 19.84 11.38 7.82
N PHE A 71 19.90 10.74 9.00
CA PHE A 71 21.19 10.38 9.62
C PHE A 71 21.40 8.88 9.85
N GLY A 72 20.34 8.07 9.89
CA GLY A 72 20.46 6.62 10.12
C GLY A 72 20.25 5.79 8.87
N LEU A 73 19.26 6.16 8.06
CA LEU A 73 18.87 5.43 6.86
C LEU A 73 19.98 5.34 5.80
N PRO A 74 20.77 6.42 5.53
CA PRO A 74 21.82 6.36 4.51
C PRO A 74 22.84 5.24 4.76
N ASP A 75 23.36 5.11 5.98
CA ASP A 75 24.34 4.08 6.34
C ASP A 75 23.74 2.67 6.26
N MET A 76 22.46 2.51 6.64
CA MET A 76 21.75 1.24 6.52
C MET A 76 21.54 0.83 5.06
N MET A 77 21.21 1.78 4.18
CA MET A 77 21.03 1.53 2.75
C MET A 77 22.35 1.26 2.04
N ALA A 78 23.43 1.95 2.45
CA ALA A 78 24.77 1.69 1.93
C ALA A 78 25.22 0.25 2.22
N ARG A 79 25.05 -0.20 3.47
CA ARG A 79 25.33 -1.59 3.87
C ARG A 79 24.48 -2.61 3.13
N LEU A 80 23.20 -2.30 2.90
CA LEU A 80 22.29 -3.18 2.16
C LEU A 80 22.67 -3.29 0.68
N GLY A 81 23.22 -2.23 0.08
CA GLY A 81 23.66 -2.24 -1.33
C GLY A 81 25.01 -2.94 -1.56
N GLU A 82 25.73 -3.32 -0.51
CA GLU A 82 26.98 -4.09 -0.58
C GLU A 82 26.77 -5.61 -0.49
N GLU A 83 25.58 -6.07 -0.10
CA GLU A 83 25.14 -7.49 -0.09
C GLU A 83 24.47 -7.90 -1.41
#